data_AF-A0A1Q7YDF3-F1
#
_entry.id   AF-A0A1Q7YDF3-F1
#
_cell.length_a   1.000
_cell.length_b   1.000
_cell.length_c   1.000
_cell.angle_alpha   90.00
_cell.angle_beta   90.00
_cell.angle_gamma   90.00
#
_symmetry.space_group_name_H-M   'P 1'
#
loop_
_entity.id
_entity.type
_entity.pdbx_description
1 polymer ?
#
loop_
_entity_poly.entity_id
_entity_poly.type
_entity_poly.pdbx_seq_one_letter_code
_entity_poly.pdbx_strand_id
1 'polypeptide(L)' 'MNSPHAINIGPREQRKRRIMGFAALAAGVLLAFALIALYAPRWSRIILFFPIWIAALGLFQAREKT' A
#
# COMPACT_ATOMS: atom_id res chain seq x y z
N MET A 1 -26.10 15.62 -23.63
CA MET A 1 -24.76 16.08 -23.20
C MET A 1 -24.34 15.25 -21.99
N ASN A 2 -23.69 14.11 -22.22
CA ASN A 2 -23.15 13.26 -21.15
C ASN A 2 -21.64 13.16 -21.38
N SER A 3 -20.88 14.10 -20.85
CA SER A 3 -19.42 13.99 -20.78
C SER A 3 -19.10 13.48 -19.38
N PRO A 4 -18.97 12.16 -19.17
CA PRO A 4 -18.40 11.69 -17.91
C PRO A 4 -17.00 12.28 -17.87
N HIS A 5 -16.73 13.11 -16.86
CA HIS A 5 -15.40 13.56 -16.51
C HIS A 5 -14.54 12.32 -16.25
N ALA A 6 -13.99 11.75 -17.32
CA ALA A 6 -12.90 10.82 -17.26
C ALA A 6 -11.78 11.60 -16.59
N ILE A 7 -11.67 11.42 -15.27
CA ILE A 7 -10.54 11.90 -14.50
C ILE A 7 -9.33 11.35 -15.25
N ASN A 8 -8.55 12.26 -15.86
CA ASN A 8 -7.35 11.96 -16.62
C ASN A 8 -6.24 11.42 -15.70
N ILE A 9 -6.50 10.34 -14.96
CA ILE A 9 -5.46 9.56 -14.29
C ILE A 9 -4.72 8.84 -15.42
N GLY A 10 -3.80 9.57 -16.04
CA GLY A 10 -2.95 9.04 -17.08
C GLY A 10 -2.21 7.79 -16.60
N PRO A 11 -1.79 6.90 -17.51
CA PRO A 11 -1.11 5.64 -17.17
C PRO A 11 0.10 5.82 -16.25
N ARG A 12 0.73 7.00 -16.26
CA ARG A 12 1.80 7.40 -15.33
C ARG A 12 1.34 7.50 -13.87
N GLU A 13 0.19 8.10 -13.58
CA GLU A 13 -0.33 8.17 -12.21
C GLU A 13 -0.78 6.80 -11.70
N GLN A 14 -1.36 5.98 -12.58
CA GLN A 14 -1.71 4.61 -12.23
C GLN A 14 -0.47 3.78 -11.85
N ARG A 15 0.61 3.91 -12.63
CA ARG A 15 1.89 3.23 -12.35
C ARG A 15 2.50 3.73 -11.05
N LYS A 16 2.43 5.04 -10.77
CA LYS A 16 2.92 5.64 -9.51
C LYS A 16 2.19 5.05 -8.29
N ARG A 17 0.85 4.94 -8.35
CA ARG A 17 0.05 4.33 -7.28
C ARG A 17 0.37 2.84 -7.08
N ARG A 18 0.56 2.09 -8.16
CA ARG A 18 0.96 0.67 -8.09
C ARG A 18 2.36 0.50 -7.48
N ILE A 19 3.33 1.33 -7.86
CA ILE A 19 4.69 1.32 -7.28
C ILE A 19 4.64 1.68 -5.79
N MET A 20 3.84 2.69 -5.41
CA MET A 20 3.66 3.06 -4.00
C MET A 20 3.07 1.90 -3.18
N GLY A 21 2.09 1.17 -3.71
CA GLY A 21 1.54 -0.02 -3.07
C GLY A 21 2.59 -1.10 -2.83
N PHE A 22 3.41 -1.42 -3.84
CA PHE A 22 4.50 -2.40 -3.70
C PHE A 22 5.60 -1.93 -2.75
N ALA A 23 5.98 -0.64 -2.80
CA ALA A 23 6.97 -0.08 -1.90
C ALA A 23 6.49 -0.12 -0.44
N ALA A 24 5.23 0.20 -0.19
CA ALA A 24 4.62 0.10 1.14
C ALA A 24 4.55 -1.34 1.64
N LEU A 25 4.21 -2.30 0.78
CA LEU A 25 4.22 -3.73 1.11
C LEU A 25 5.63 -4.20 1.51
N ALA A 26 6.64 -3.86 0.70
CA ALA A 26 8.03 -4.20 0.99
C ALA A 26 8.50 -3.59 2.32
N ALA A 27 8.18 -2.31 2.56
CA ALA A 27 8.49 -1.63 3.82
C ALA A 27 7.79 -2.31 5.02
N GLY A 28 6.52 -2.72 4.87
CA GLY A 28 5.78 -3.45 5.90
C GLY A 28 6.39 -4.79 6.25
N VAL A 29 6.80 -5.57 5.25
CA VAL A 29 7.48 -6.86 5.45
C VAL A 29 8.81 -6.67 6.18
N LEU A 30 9.63 -5.70 5.76
CA LEU A 30 10.91 -5.41 6.41
C LEU A 30 10.72 -4.96 7.86
N LEU A 31 9.73 -4.10 8.13
CA LEU A 31 9.43 -3.64 9.48
C LEU A 31 8.93 -4.79 10.38
N ALA A 32 8.08 -5.67 9.84
CA ALA A 32 7.61 -6.85 10.56
C ALA A 32 8.77 -7.80 10.90
N PHE A 33 9.64 -8.05 9.92
CA PHE A 33 10.84 -8.86 10.11
C PHE A 33 11.75 -8.27 11.20
N ALA A 34 12.00 -6.96 11.18
CA ALA A 34 12.82 -6.29 12.18
C ALA A 34 12.23 -6.40 13.60
N LEU A 35 10.91 -6.23 13.76
CA LEU A 35 10.26 -6.34 15.07
C LEU A 35 10.33 -7.76 15.64
N ILE A 36 10.28 -8.78 14.78
CA ILE A 36 10.43 -10.18 15.19
C ILE A 36 11.90 -10.47 15.54
N ALA A 37 12.84 -10.06 14.68
CA ALA A 37 14.28 -10.29 14.88
C ALA A 37 14.82 -9.62 16.15
N LEU A 38 14.27 -8.46 16.52
CA LEU A 38 14.67 -7.70 17.72
C LEU A 38 13.88 -8.10 18.99
N TYR A 39 13.05 -9.16 18.92
CA TYR A 39 12.19 -9.60 20.04
C TYR A 39 11.38 -8.45 20.65
N ALA A 40 10.90 -7.54 19.80
CA ALA A 40 10.27 -6.32 20.27
C ALA A 40 8.98 -6.63 21.06
N PRO A 41 8.64 -5.81 22.09
CA PRO A 41 7.45 -6.00 22.90
C PRO A 41 6.18 -6.08 22.05
N ARG A 42 5.20 -6.92 22.42
CA ARG A 42 3.98 -7.14 21.59
C ARG A 42 3.26 -5.83 21.19
N TRP A 43 3.33 -4.80 22.03
CA TRP A 43 2.77 -3.47 21.77
C TRP A 43 3.41 -2.74 20.57
N SER A 44 4.69 -2.98 20.27
CA SER A 44 5.37 -2.37 19.11
C SER A 44 4.78 -2.80 17.78
N ARG A 45 4.02 -3.91 17.74
CA ARG A 45 3.33 -4.39 16.54
C ARG A 45 2.20 -3.47 16.07
N ILE A 46 1.71 -2.55 16.90
CA ILE A 46 0.74 -1.52 16.48
C ILE A 46 1.31 -0.67 15.34
N ILE A 47 2.62 -0.42 15.32
CA ILE A 47 3.29 0.32 14.24
C ILE A 47 3.14 -0.38 12.88
N LEU A 48 2.97 -1.71 12.85
CA LEU A 48 2.74 -2.47 11.61
C LEU A 48 1.37 -2.20 10.98
N PHE A 49 0.43 -1.62 11.73
CA PHE A 49 -0.88 -1.27 11.20
C PHE A 49 -0.78 -0.36 9.97
N PHE A 50 0.04 0.69 10.04
CA PHE A 50 0.18 1.66 8.96
C PHE A 50 0.69 1.06 7.65
N PRO A 51 1.84 0.35 7.61
CA PRO A 51 2.32 -0.22 6.36
C PRO A 51 1.41 -1.34 5.83
N ILE A 52 0.77 -2.14 6.71
CA ILE A 52 -0.20 -3.15 6.28
C ILE A 52 -1.43 -2.49 5.68
N TRP A 53 -1.95 -1.42 6.30
CA TRP A 53 -3.10 -0.68 5.80
C TRP A 53 -2.81 -0.05 4.43
N ILE A 54 -1.64 0.59 4.27
CA ILE A 54 -1.23 1.17 2.97
C ILE A 54 -1.06 0.07 1.91
N ALA A 55 -0.47 -1.07 2.26
CA ALA A 55 -0.34 -2.21 1.36
C ALA A 55 -1.71 -2.76 0.93
N ALA A 56 -2.66 -2.88 1.87
CA ALA A 56 -4.02 -3.32 1.60
C ALA A 56 -4.76 -2.35 0.66
N LEU A 57 -4.65 -1.04 0.90
CA LEU A 57 -5.19 -0.01 0.00
C LEU A 57 -4.60 -0.12 -1.43
N GLY A 58 -3.30 -0.37 -1.54
CA GLY A 58 -2.63 -0.59 -2.83
C GLY A 58 -3.13 -1.84 -3.56
N LEU A 59 -3.37 -2.94 -2.82
CA LEU A 59 -3.95 -4.17 -3.35
C LEU A 59 -5.40 -3.98 -3.81
N PHE A 60 -6.25 -3.33 -3.02
CA PHE A 60 -7.64 -3.07 -3.39
C PHE A 60 -7.74 -2.18 -4.64
N GLN A 61 -6.91 -1.14 -4.75
CA GLN A 61 -6.81 -0.34 -5.98
C GLN A 61 -6.32 -1.13 -7.20
N ALA A 62 -5.54 -2.21 -6.99
CA ALA A 62 -5.13 -3.10 -8.06
C ALA A 62 -6.26 -4.05 -8.49
N ARG A 63 -7.16 -4.43 -7.57
CA ARG A 63 -8.30 -5.34 -7.82
C ARG A 63 -9.51 -4.63 -8.43
N GLU A 64 -9.78 -3.37 -8.08
CA GLU A 64 -10.88 -2.57 -8.67
C GLU A 64 -10.64 -2.17 -10.14
N LYS A 65 -9.50 -2.54 -10.73
CA LYS A 65 -9.17 -2.29 -12.15
C LYS A 65 -9.35 -3.50 -13.07
N THR A 66 -10.04 -4.53 -12.60
CA THR A 66 -10.53 -5.67 -13.41
C THR A 66 -12.04 -5.60 -13.46
#